data_AF-A0A6A4GHZ2-F1
#
_entry.id   AF-A0A6A4GHZ2-F1
#
_cell.length_a   1.000
_cell.length_b   1.000
_cell.length_c   1.000
_cell.angle_alpha   90.00
_cell.angle_beta   90.00
_cell.angle_gamma   90.00
#
_symmetry.space_group_name_H-M   'P 1'
#
loop_
_entity.id
_entity.type
_entity.pdbx_description
1 polymer ?
#
loop_
_entity_poly.entity_id
_entity_poly.type
_entity_poly.pdbx_seq_one_letter_code
_entity_poly.pdbx_strand_id
1 'polypeptide(L)'
;MSLIQSAEAAQSSFERIPIIDLKHLNSPDASLQKSLAREIRKACIDVGFFYIQNHGLPGALIEDFLWESKEFFSLPLESKLKEDSQ
;
A
#
# COMPACT_ATOMS: atom_id res chain seq x y z
N MET A 1 9.51 2.00 30.21
CA MET A 1 9.46 0.72 29.48
C MET A 1 10.86 0.39 29.01
N SER A 2 11.28 -0.87 29.11
CA SER A 2 12.62 -1.32 28.67
C SER A 2 12.67 -1.48 27.15
N LEU A 3 13.81 -1.17 26.52
CA LEU A 3 14.01 -1.40 25.07
C LEU A 3 13.81 -2.87 24.68
N ILE A 4 14.07 -3.79 25.61
CA ILE A 4 13.85 -5.23 25.43
C ILE A 4 12.35 -5.54 25.28
N GLN A 5 11.49 -4.89 26.07
CA GLN A 5 10.02 -5.05 25.95
C GLN A 5 9.48 -4.50 24.64
N SER A 6 10.05 -3.40 24.13
CA SER A 6 9.64 -2.84 22.83
C SER A 6 10.05 -3.74 21.66
N ALA A 7 11.19 -4.41 21.75
CA ALA A 7 11.64 -5.37 20.75
C ALA A 7 10.82 -6.67 20.80
N GLU A 8 10.46 -7.16 21.99
CA GLU A 8 9.60 -8.34 22.16
C GLU A 8 8.16 -8.08 21.68
N ALA A 9 7.61 -6.88 21.90
CA ALA A 9 6.31 -6.49 21.34
C ALA A 9 6.35 -6.33 19.81
N ALA A 10 7.53 -6.09 19.24
CA ALA A 10 7.75 -6.07 17.79
C ALA A 10 7.94 -7.49 17.20
N GLN A 11 8.01 -8.54 18.03
CA GLN A 11 7.97 -9.93 17.60
C GLN A 11 6.55 -10.25 17.07
N SER A 12 6.36 -9.92 15.79
CA SER A 12 5.11 -9.91 14.99
C SER A 12 3.86 -9.46 15.75
N SER A 13 3.59 -8.16 15.73
CA SER A 13 2.32 -7.58 16.20
C SER A 13 1.08 -8.08 15.44
N PHE A 14 1.25 -8.90 14.40
CA PHE A 14 0.20 -9.53 13.60
C PHE A 14 0.72 -10.80 12.91
N GLU A 15 -0.15 -11.80 12.69
CA GLU A 15 0.21 -13.11 12.12
C GLU A 15 0.41 -13.09 10.59
N ARG A 16 -0.28 -12.18 9.89
CA ARG A 16 -0.21 -12.03 8.44
C ARG A 16 -0.56 -10.61 8.00
N ILE A 17 0.02 -10.17 6.89
CA ILE A 17 -0.35 -8.89 6.28
C ILE A 17 -1.76 -9.04 5.66
N PRO A 18 -2.73 -8.17 6.01
CA PRO A 18 -4.06 -8.20 5.44
C PRO A 18 -4.03 -7.93 3.93
N ILE A 19 -4.94 -8.56 3.19
CA ILE A 19 -5.22 -8.25 1.80
C ILE A 19 -6.68 -7.80 1.74
N ILE A 20 -6.92 -6.54 1.37
CA ILE A 20 -8.24 -5.94 1.32
C ILE A 20 -8.77 -5.94 -0.11
N ASP A 21 -9.98 -6.45 -0.30
CA ASP A 21 -10.66 -6.45 -1.59
C ASP A 21 -11.51 -5.19 -1.79
N LEU A 22 -11.09 -4.31 -2.70
CA LEU A 22 -11.75 -3.04 -2.97
C LEU A 22 -12.94 -3.14 -3.94
N LYS A 23 -13.39 -4.34 -4.33
CA LYS A 23 -14.51 -4.52 -5.27
C LYS A 23 -15.80 -3.76 -4.90
N HIS A 24 -16.00 -3.47 -3.61
CA HIS A 24 -17.19 -2.78 -3.10
C HIS A 24 -16.95 -1.30 -2.77
N LEU A 25 -15.80 -0.74 -3.13
CA LEU A 25 -15.44 0.65 -2.85
C LEU A 25 -16.49 1.63 -3.40
N ASN A 26 -16.99 1.35 -4.61
CA ASN A 26 -18.01 2.14 -5.32
C ASN A 26 -19.36 1.40 -5.40
N SER A 27 -19.65 0.49 -4.46
CA SER A 27 -20.92 -0.23 -4.46
C SER A 27 -22.09 0.73 -4.16
N PRO A 28 -23.24 0.60 -4.85
CA PRO A 28 -24.46 1.33 -4.48
C PRO A 28 -25.07 0.84 -3.16
N ASP A 29 -24.66 -0.33 -2.65
CA ASP A 29 -25.08 -0.84 -1.35
C ASP A 29 -24.20 -0.28 -0.22
N ALA A 30 -24.77 0.64 0.55
CA ALA A 30 -24.11 1.28 1.68
C ALA A 30 -23.67 0.28 2.78
N SER A 31 -24.30 -0.89 2.90
CA SER A 31 -23.90 -1.94 3.85
C SER A 31 -22.55 -2.55 3.46
N LEU A 32 -22.38 -2.86 2.17
CA LEU A 32 -21.13 -3.41 1.63
C LEU A 32 -19.99 -2.39 1.77
N GLN A 33 -20.25 -1.12 1.44
CA GLN A 33 -19.26 -0.06 1.59
C GLN A 33 -18.86 0.15 3.06
N LYS A 34 -19.82 0.14 4.00
CA LYS A 34 -19.53 0.21 5.44
C LYS A 34 -18.73 -0.99 5.93
N SER A 35 -18.96 -2.18 5.37
CA SER A 35 -18.19 -3.37 5.75
C SER A 35 -16.73 -3.25 5.31
N LEU A 36 -16.50 -2.84 4.06
CA LEU A 36 -15.15 -2.57 3.55
C LEU A 36 -14.43 -1.50 4.38
N ALA A 37 -15.12 -0.40 4.73
CA ALA A 37 -14.55 0.65 5.56
C ALA A 37 -14.12 0.15 6.95
N ARG A 38 -14.88 -0.77 7.57
CA ARG A 38 -14.51 -1.40 8.84
C ARG A 38 -13.27 -2.28 8.71
N GLU A 39 -13.15 -3.01 7.61
CA GLU A 39 -11.98 -3.84 7.31
C GLU A 39 -10.71 -3.00 7.15
N ILE A 40 -10.79 -1.92 6.36
CA ILE A 40 -9.70 -0.95 6.19
C ILE A 40 -9.30 -0.36 7.54
N ARG A 41 -10.28 0.11 8.33
CA ARG A 41 -10.01 0.67 9.65
C ARG A 41 -9.30 -0.33 10.57
N LYS A 42 -9.74 -1.60 10.57
CA LYS A 42 -9.11 -2.67 11.37
C LYS A 42 -7.66 -2.88 10.95
N ALA A 43 -7.39 -2.99 9.65
CA ALA A 43 -6.02 -3.16 9.14
C ALA A 43 -5.11 -1.96 9.51
N CYS A 44 -5.61 -0.72 9.40
CA CYS A 44 -4.87 0.47 9.82
C CYS A 44 -4.51 0.47 11.31
N ILE A 45 -5.42 0.02 12.18
CA ILE A 45 -5.23 0.10 13.64
C ILE A 45 -4.40 -1.07 14.17
N ASP A 46 -4.69 -2.28 13.69
CA ASP A 46 -4.09 -3.50 14.25
C ASP A 46 -2.72 -3.81 13.63
N VAL A 47 -2.54 -3.47 12.33
CA VAL A 47 -1.33 -3.83 11.56
C VAL A 47 -0.55 -2.59 11.11
N GLY A 48 -1.24 -1.52 10.72
CA GLY A 48 -0.64 -0.29 10.21
C GLY A 48 -0.39 -0.27 8.70
N PHE A 49 -0.49 -1.42 8.02
CA PHE A 49 -0.38 -1.53 6.57
C PHE A 49 -1.12 -2.78 6.05
N PHE A 50 -1.40 -2.81 4.74
CA PHE A 50 -2.10 -3.90 4.07
C PHE A 50 -1.85 -3.86 2.55
N TYR A 51 -2.07 -4.98 1.87
CA TYR A 51 -2.18 -5.03 0.41
C TYR A 51 -3.63 -4.80 -0.02
N ILE A 52 -3.83 -4.36 -1.26
CA ILE A 52 -5.15 -4.21 -1.88
C ILE A 52 -5.26 -5.02 -3.16
N GLN A 53 -6.46 -5.52 -3.44
CA GLN A 53 -6.84 -6.12 -4.72
C GLN A 53 -8.11 -5.45 -5.26
N ASN A 54 -8.40 -5.65 -6.55
CA ASN A 54 -9.55 -5.04 -7.23
C ASN A 54 -9.61 -3.50 -7.07
N HIS A 55 -8.44 -2.85 -7.06
CA HIS A 55 -8.28 -1.40 -6.90
C HIS A 55 -8.72 -0.58 -8.14
N GLY A 56 -9.09 -1.24 -9.23
CA GLY A 56 -9.64 -0.59 -10.43
C GLY A 56 -8.60 0.06 -11.35
N LEU A 57 -7.30 -0.11 -11.08
CA LEU A 57 -6.26 0.38 -11.99
C LEU A 57 -6.07 -0.65 -13.12
N PRO A 58 -6.07 -0.23 -14.40
CA PRO A 58 -5.77 -1.12 -15.52
C PRO A 58 -4.36 -1.73 -15.40
N GLY A 59 -4.20 -2.99 -15.78
CA GLY A 59 -2.90 -3.67 -15.79
C GLY A 59 -1.86 -2.95 -16.65
N ALA A 60 -2.27 -2.49 -17.84
CA ALA A 60 -1.41 -1.73 -18.75
C ALA A 60 -0.84 -0.45 -18.10
N LEU A 61 -1.63 0.26 -17.28
CA LEU A 61 -1.13 1.45 -16.58
C LEU A 61 0.00 1.10 -15.59
N ILE A 62 -0.11 -0.05 -14.92
CA ILE A 62 0.93 -0.52 -13.99
C ILE A 62 2.19 -0.92 -14.77
N GLU A 63 2.02 -1.61 -15.90
CA GLU A 63 3.13 -2.02 -16.76
C GLU A 63 3.87 -0.82 -17.34
N ASP A 64 3.14 0.17 -17.88
CA ASP A 64 3.70 1.41 -18.40
C ASP A 64 4.44 2.18 -17.32
N PHE A 65 3.85 2.32 -16.13
CA PHE A 65 4.52 2.98 -15.00
C PHE A 65 5.84 2.27 -14.61
N LEU A 66 5.84 0.94 -14.56
CA LEU A 66 7.04 0.16 -14.24
C LEU A 66 8.09 0.27 -15.35
N TRP A 67 7.68 0.35 -16.60
CA TRP A 67 8.56 0.58 -17.74
C TRP A 67 9.24 1.95 -17.65
N GLU A 68 8.45 3.02 -17.56
CA GLU A 68 8.96 4.40 -17.47
C GLU A 68 9.84 4.60 -16.23
N SER A 69 9.48 3.99 -15.10
CA SER A 69 10.31 4.03 -13.89
C SER A 69 11.69 3.40 -14.13
N LYS A 70 11.76 2.25 -14.82
CA LYS A 70 13.04 1.61 -15.17
C LYS A 70 13.85 2.48 -16.12
N GLU A 71 13.22 3.04 -17.15
CA GLU A 71 13.87 3.93 -18.11
C GLU A 71 14.47 5.15 -17.40
N PHE A 72 13.70 5.82 -16.53
CA PHE A 72 14.18 6.94 -15.73
C PHE A 72 15.36 6.55 -14.84
N PHE A 73 15.25 5.45 -14.10
CA PHE A 73 16.32 5.03 -13.19
C PHE A 73 17.57 4.51 -13.91
N SER A 74 17.47 4.12 -15.18
CA SER A 74 18.61 3.76 -16.04
C SER A 74 19.45 4.96 -16.48
N LEU A 75 18.92 6.19 -16.41
CA LEU A 75 19.64 7.41 -16.80
C LEU A 75 20.87 7.65 -15.90
N PRO A 76 21.91 8.36 -16.41
CA PRO A 76 23.04 8.80 -15.61
C PRO A 76 22.60 9.61 -14.38
N LEU A 77 23.37 9.51 -13.28
CA LEU A 77 23.06 10.21 -12.03
C LEU A 77 22.90 11.72 -12.24
N GLU A 78 23.75 12.35 -13.06
CA GLU A 78 23.66 13.78 -13.35
C GLU A 78 22.31 14.16 -13.97
N SER A 79 21.78 13.32 -14.87
CA SER A 79 20.46 13.55 -15.48
C SER A 79 19.34 13.43 -14.45
N LYS A 80 19.44 12.52 -13.49
CA LYS A 80 18.43 12.35 -12.42
C LYS A 80 18.45 13.50 -11.40
N LEU A 81 19.63 14.02 -11.06
CA LEU A 81 19.79 15.10 -10.08
C LEU A 81 19.35 16.48 -10.58
N LYS A 82 19.26 16.68 -11.90
CA LYS A 82 18.71 17.92 -12.49
C LYS A 82 17.27 18.19 -12.02
N GLU A 83 16.51 17.13 -11.75
CA GLU A 83 15.12 17.21 -11.31
C GLU A 83 14.96 17.34 -9.78
N ASP A 84 16.02 17.07 -8.99
CA ASP A 84 16.01 17.12 -7.51
C ASP A 84 16.13 18.56 -6.96
N SER A 85 16.26 19.54 -7.85
CA SER A 85 16.48 20.96 -7.52
C SER A 85 15.22 21.84 -7.60
N GLN A 86 14.03 21.24 -7.75
CA GLN A 86 12.73 21.92 -7.85
C GLN A 86 11.97 21.87 -6.52
#